data_AF-A0A7N6B542-F1
#
_entry.id   AF-A0A7N6B542-F1
#
_cell.length_a   1.000
_cell.length_b   1.000
_cell.length_c   1.000
_cell.angle_alpha   90.00
_cell.angle_beta   90.00
_cell.angle_gamma   90.00
#
_symmetry.space_group_name_H-M   'P 1'
#
loop_
_entity.id
_entity.type
_entity.pdbx_description
1 polymer ?
#
loop_
_entity_poly.entity_id
_entity_poly.type
_entity_poly.pdbx_seq_one_letter_code
_entity_poly.pdbx_strand_id
1 'polypeptide(L)'
;ASSVVSFLFPQCSEAQKLLNIAKELLQTEEAYVKRLNLLDQVFCTKLTEAGIPQDVITGIFSNISSIYCFHDKFLLPELKTRITGEWDSNPRIGDILQKLAPFMKMYGEYVKNFDRAMDLVNTWTQRSSQFKSVVHNIQKQDVCGNLTLQHHMLEPVQRIPRYELLLKDYLKKLPDDALDRKDAEKALELISTAANHSNAAIRKMEKMNKLLEVYERLGGEEDIVNPANELIKEGHIKKMSAKNGTAQDRYLYLFNNMVLYCVPKLRLMGQKFSVRERIDIAGMEVQEHVKQNLPHTFAIIGKQRSLELQVILATIERHKQNSETFNKAFNSSFSREDDHVPESPVSCPLPQSISSLISQLVGYPTL
;
A
#
# COMPACT_ATOMS: atom_id res chain seq x y z
N ALA A 1 48.05 28.00 5.31
CA ALA A 1 47.35 27.24 6.36
C ALA A 1 45.86 27.55 6.26
N SER A 2 45.14 26.77 5.46
CA SER A 2 43.69 26.98 5.25
C SER A 2 42.90 26.10 6.21
N SER A 3 42.05 26.76 6.98
CA SER A 3 41.07 26.19 7.89
C SER A 3 40.10 25.25 7.15
N VAL A 4 40.05 24.00 7.59
CA VAL A 4 38.94 23.09 7.28
C VAL A 4 37.84 23.36 8.29
N VAL A 5 36.84 24.15 7.87
CA VAL A 5 35.56 24.27 8.57
C VAL A 5 34.83 22.95 8.35
N SER A 6 34.88 22.05 9.33
CA SER A 6 34.00 20.90 9.38
C SER A 6 32.57 21.40 9.67
N PHE A 7 31.72 21.34 8.66
CA PHE A 7 30.29 21.54 8.82
C PHE A 7 29.73 20.43 9.72
N LEU A 8 29.50 20.77 10.99
CA LEU A 8 28.70 19.98 11.92
C LEU A 8 27.24 20.05 11.47
N PHE A 9 26.78 19.06 10.71
CA PHE A 9 25.37 18.72 10.73
C PHE A 9 25.04 18.19 12.13
N PRO A 10 24.07 18.74 12.86
CA PRO A 10 23.69 18.18 14.15
C PRO A 10 23.12 16.78 13.92
N GLN A 11 23.87 15.76 14.30
CA GLN A 11 23.34 14.40 14.37
C GLN A 11 22.26 14.38 15.45
N CYS A 12 21.01 14.16 15.03
CA CYS A 12 19.88 13.96 15.93
C CYS A 12 20.20 12.81 16.90
N SER A 13 20.08 13.02 18.21
CA SER A 13 20.36 11.99 19.22
C SER A 13 19.40 10.80 19.07
N GLU A 14 19.84 9.59 19.44
CA GLU A 14 18.98 8.39 19.38
C GLU A 14 17.70 8.57 20.21
N ALA A 15 17.78 9.24 21.37
CA ALA A 15 16.61 9.60 22.17
C ALA A 15 15.61 10.50 21.42
N GLN A 16 16.10 11.47 20.65
CA GLN A 16 15.26 12.32 19.83
C GLN A 16 14.63 11.54 18.66
N LYS A 17 15.34 10.57 18.07
CA LYS A 17 14.79 9.69 17.04
C LYS A 17 13.67 8.78 17.59
N LEU A 18 13.85 8.23 18.79
CA LEU A 18 12.82 7.43 19.48
C LEU A 18 11.56 8.27 19.78
N LEU A 19 11.74 9.50 20.26
CA LEU A 19 10.63 10.43 20.48
C LEU A 19 9.92 10.78 19.17
N ASN A 20 10.64 10.92 18.06
CA ASN A 20 10.02 11.18 16.76
C ASN A 20 9.15 10.01 16.30
N ILE A 21 9.60 8.76 16.47
CA ILE A 21 8.81 7.56 16.18
C ILE A 21 7.56 7.51 17.06
N ALA A 22 7.70 7.79 18.36
CA ALA A 22 6.56 7.82 19.27
C ALA A 22 5.54 8.90 18.89
N LYS A 23 6.01 10.11 18.55
CA LYS A 23 5.15 11.20 18.06
C LYS A 23 4.44 10.83 16.75
N GLU A 24 5.13 10.17 15.82
CA GLU A 24 4.52 9.65 14.58
C GLU A 24 3.44 8.61 14.90
N LEU A 25 3.70 7.69 15.83
CA LEU A 25 2.73 6.71 16.29
C LEU A 25 1.48 7.40 16.87
N LEU A 26 1.65 8.39 17.76
CA LEU A 26 0.53 9.15 18.34
C LEU A 26 -0.26 9.91 17.27
N GLN A 27 0.43 10.65 16.40
CA GLN A 27 -0.22 11.46 15.37
C GLN A 27 -1.02 10.58 14.41
N THR A 28 -0.46 9.46 13.96
CA THR A 28 -1.15 8.53 13.07
C THR A 28 -2.28 7.79 13.79
N GLU A 29 -2.16 7.55 15.09
CA GLU A 29 -3.25 6.99 15.91
C GLU A 29 -4.41 7.97 16.06
N GLU A 30 -4.14 9.24 16.37
CA GLU A 30 -5.20 10.27 16.42
C GLU A 30 -5.94 10.39 15.09
N ALA A 31 -5.22 10.33 13.97
CA ALA A 31 -5.83 10.30 12.64
C ALA A 31 -6.67 9.03 12.44
N TYR A 32 -6.17 7.88 12.84
CA TYR A 32 -6.86 6.60 12.70
C TYR A 32 -8.15 6.52 13.53
N VAL A 33 -8.14 6.98 14.79
CA VAL A 33 -9.34 7.04 15.63
C VAL A 33 -10.42 7.93 15.01
N LYS A 34 -10.04 9.05 14.38
CA LYS A 34 -10.98 9.89 13.63
C LYS A 34 -11.60 9.14 12.43
N ARG A 35 -10.83 8.30 11.73
CA ARG A 35 -11.35 7.46 10.64
C ARG A 35 -12.28 6.35 11.13
N LEU A 36 -11.94 5.72 12.25
CA LEU A 36 -12.82 4.74 12.89
C LEU A 36 -14.14 5.37 13.35
N ASN A 37 -14.07 6.57 13.94
CA ASN A 37 -15.26 7.35 14.29
C ASN A 37 -16.13 7.66 13.05
N LEU A 38 -15.51 8.04 11.92
CA LEU A 38 -16.23 8.26 10.66
C LEU A 38 -16.97 6.98 10.20
N LEU A 39 -16.33 5.81 10.27
CA LEU A 39 -16.97 4.55 9.88
C LEU A 39 -18.13 4.16 10.81
N ASP A 40 -17.91 4.25 12.11
CA ASP A 40 -18.84 3.75 13.13
C ASP A 40 -19.94 4.77 13.49
N GLN A 41 -19.54 5.97 13.88
CA GLN A 41 -20.43 6.99 14.40
C GLN A 41 -21.09 7.84 13.31
N VAL A 42 -20.58 7.80 12.07
CA VAL A 42 -21.19 8.54 10.94
C VAL A 42 -21.81 7.57 9.95
N PHE A 43 -21.02 6.72 9.26
CA PHE A 43 -21.58 5.83 8.24
C PHE A 43 -22.54 4.77 8.81
N CYS A 44 -22.10 3.97 9.77
CA CYS A 44 -22.92 2.91 10.36
C CYS A 44 -24.19 3.49 11.02
N THR A 45 -24.05 4.56 11.82
CA THR A 45 -25.18 5.22 12.47
C THR A 45 -26.18 5.79 11.45
N LYS A 46 -25.73 6.55 10.44
CA LYS A 46 -26.62 7.16 9.44
C LYS A 46 -27.34 6.13 8.57
N LEU A 47 -26.67 5.03 8.23
CA LEU A 47 -27.31 3.95 7.48
C LEU A 47 -28.33 3.19 8.32
N THR A 48 -28.06 3.02 9.63
CA THR A 48 -29.03 2.45 10.57
C THR A 48 -30.25 3.36 10.73
N GLU A 49 -30.05 4.67 10.92
CA GLU A 49 -31.14 5.66 11.00
C GLU A 49 -31.97 5.72 9.71
N ALA A 50 -31.35 5.46 8.56
CA ALA A 50 -32.04 5.40 7.28
C ALA A 50 -32.90 4.13 7.11
N GLY A 51 -32.84 3.17 8.04
CA GLY A 51 -33.63 1.94 7.98
C GLY A 51 -33.01 0.86 7.08
N ILE A 52 -31.71 0.93 6.81
CA ILE A 52 -31.00 -0.18 6.15
C ILE A 52 -31.03 -1.41 7.07
N PRO A 53 -31.32 -2.63 6.55
CA PRO A 53 -31.44 -3.82 7.38
C PRO A 53 -30.20 -4.10 8.23
N GLN A 54 -30.41 -4.49 9.48
CA GLN A 54 -29.32 -4.68 10.44
C GLN A 54 -28.32 -5.75 10.00
N ASP A 55 -28.77 -6.81 9.32
CA ASP A 55 -27.89 -7.85 8.78
C ASP A 55 -26.92 -7.31 7.71
N VAL A 56 -27.34 -6.29 6.97
CA VAL A 56 -26.52 -5.60 5.98
C VAL A 56 -25.52 -4.68 6.66
N ILE A 57 -25.97 -3.90 7.66
CA ILE A 57 -25.09 -3.06 8.46
C ILE A 57 -24.00 -3.90 9.12
N THR A 58 -24.37 -4.96 9.84
CA THR A 58 -23.42 -5.88 10.46
C THR A 58 -22.55 -6.58 9.41
N GLY A 59 -23.09 -6.88 8.23
CA GLY A 59 -22.31 -7.47 7.12
C GLY A 59 -21.28 -6.52 6.52
N ILE A 60 -21.55 -5.22 6.46
CA ILE A 60 -20.64 -4.19 5.94
C ILE A 60 -19.60 -3.79 6.99
N PHE A 61 -20.04 -3.52 8.21
CA PHE A 61 -19.20 -2.93 9.25
C PHE A 61 -18.55 -3.96 10.18
N SER A 62 -19.01 -5.22 10.16
CA SER A 62 -18.46 -6.30 10.99
C SER A 62 -18.36 -5.87 12.45
N ASN A 63 -17.19 -6.00 13.07
CA ASN A 63 -16.88 -5.59 14.43
C ASN A 63 -16.19 -4.21 14.52
N ILE A 64 -16.46 -3.27 13.59
CA ILE A 64 -15.81 -1.94 13.58
C ILE A 64 -16.01 -1.17 14.88
N SER A 65 -17.17 -1.29 15.53
CA SER A 65 -17.46 -0.59 16.79
C SER A 65 -16.55 -1.06 17.92
N SER A 66 -16.24 -2.35 17.97
CA SER A 66 -15.28 -2.93 18.93
C SER A 66 -13.87 -2.40 18.68
N ILE A 67 -13.46 -2.32 17.40
CA ILE A 67 -12.19 -1.74 16.99
C ILE A 67 -12.12 -0.26 17.40
N TYR A 68 -13.14 0.53 17.07
CA TYR A 68 -13.23 1.94 17.45
C TYR A 68 -13.12 2.12 18.97
N CYS A 69 -13.93 1.40 19.75
CA CYS A 69 -13.92 1.49 21.21
C CYS A 69 -12.53 1.19 21.80
N PHE A 70 -11.86 0.13 21.33
CA PHE A 70 -10.50 -0.19 21.78
C PHE A 70 -9.51 0.96 21.54
N HIS A 71 -9.50 1.52 20.32
CA HIS A 71 -8.57 2.57 19.96
C HIS A 71 -8.89 3.91 20.64
N ASP A 72 -10.17 4.29 20.71
CA ASP A 72 -10.64 5.56 21.30
C ASP A 72 -10.54 5.58 22.82
N LYS A 73 -10.89 4.48 23.49
CA LYS A 73 -11.01 4.43 24.97
C LYS A 73 -9.76 3.93 25.68
N PHE A 74 -8.90 3.16 25.02
CA PHE A 74 -7.76 2.52 25.67
C PHE A 74 -6.42 2.93 25.04
N LEU A 75 -6.21 2.65 23.75
CA LEU A 75 -4.88 2.82 23.16
C LEU A 75 -4.48 4.30 22.99
N LEU A 76 -5.34 5.11 22.36
CA LEU A 76 -5.03 6.52 22.13
C LEU A 76 -4.83 7.31 23.44
N PRO A 77 -5.67 7.17 24.48
CA PRO A 77 -5.43 7.84 25.76
C PRO A 77 -4.10 7.44 26.43
N GLU A 78 -3.74 6.15 26.44
CA GLU A 78 -2.47 5.70 27.03
C GLU A 78 -1.26 6.26 26.26
N LEU A 79 -1.28 6.22 24.92
CA LEU A 79 -0.23 6.81 24.08
C LEU A 79 -0.11 8.31 24.29
N LYS A 80 -1.24 9.02 24.33
CA LYS A 80 -1.27 10.48 24.50
C LYS A 80 -0.66 10.89 25.82
N THR A 81 -1.10 10.30 26.93
CA THR A 81 -0.56 10.55 28.27
C THR A 81 0.95 10.32 28.32
N ARG A 82 1.41 9.18 27.78
CA ARG A 82 2.83 8.83 27.77
C ARG A 82 3.69 9.81 26.98
N ILE A 83 3.24 10.18 25.77
CA ILE A 83 4.07 10.91 24.81
C ILE A 83 4.04 12.41 25.02
N THR A 84 2.92 12.97 25.53
CA THR A 84 2.80 14.41 25.76
C THR A 84 3.01 14.83 27.21
N GLY A 85 2.78 13.94 28.17
CA GLY A 85 2.84 14.27 29.61
C GLY A 85 4.00 13.63 30.36
N GLU A 86 4.40 12.41 30.01
CA GLU A 86 5.30 11.60 30.86
C GLU A 86 6.64 11.25 30.21
N TRP A 87 6.87 11.67 28.96
CA TRP A 87 7.99 11.19 28.15
C TRP A 87 9.36 11.40 28.80
N ASP A 88 9.58 12.57 29.42
CA ASP A 88 10.85 12.90 30.06
C ASP A 88 11.19 11.97 31.23
N SER A 89 10.15 11.44 31.90
CA SER A 89 10.28 10.52 33.03
C SER A 89 10.20 9.04 32.64
N ASN A 90 9.55 8.73 31.52
CA ASN A 90 9.27 7.38 31.06
C ASN A 90 9.26 7.31 29.51
N PRO A 91 10.44 7.38 28.84
CA PRO A 91 10.54 7.53 27.38
C PRO A 91 10.37 6.20 26.64
N ARG A 92 9.22 5.54 26.83
CA ARG A 92 8.99 4.17 26.38
C ARG A 92 7.56 3.95 25.89
N ILE A 93 7.38 3.05 24.93
CA ILE A 93 6.06 2.74 24.32
C ILE A 93 5.79 1.23 24.19
N GLY A 94 6.82 0.40 24.33
CA GLY A 94 6.74 -1.05 24.24
C GLY A 94 5.81 -1.63 25.28
N ASP A 95 5.86 -1.15 26.53
CA ASP A 95 4.96 -1.58 27.62
C ASP A 95 3.47 -1.38 27.29
N ILE A 96 3.10 -0.23 26.74
CA ILE A 96 1.73 0.08 26.31
C ILE A 96 1.31 -0.87 25.18
N LEU A 97 2.15 -1.00 24.15
CA LEU A 97 1.83 -1.83 22.98
C LEU A 97 1.78 -3.32 23.34
N GLN A 98 2.65 -3.80 24.22
CA GLN A 98 2.66 -5.19 24.71
C GLN A 98 1.36 -5.51 25.45
N LYS A 99 0.94 -4.62 26.36
CA LYS A 99 -0.31 -4.76 27.12
C LYS A 99 -1.54 -4.81 26.21
N LEU A 100 -1.54 -4.02 25.14
CA LEU A 100 -2.72 -3.81 24.28
C LEU A 100 -2.72 -4.66 23.00
N ALA A 101 -1.58 -5.17 22.55
CA ALA A 101 -1.46 -6.04 21.37
C ALA A 101 -2.37 -7.28 21.38
N PRO A 102 -2.64 -7.96 22.52
CA PRO A 102 -3.56 -9.11 22.53
C PRO A 102 -4.96 -8.80 22.00
N PHE A 103 -5.44 -7.56 22.17
CA PHE A 103 -6.75 -7.12 21.68
C PHE A 103 -6.78 -6.94 20.16
N MET A 104 -5.63 -6.75 19.50
CA MET A 104 -5.55 -6.62 18.04
C MET A 104 -5.96 -7.90 17.29
N LYS A 105 -6.10 -9.04 17.98
CA LYS A 105 -6.65 -10.28 17.40
C LYS A 105 -8.07 -10.10 16.84
N MET A 106 -8.86 -9.14 17.34
CA MET A 106 -10.19 -8.84 16.81
C MET A 106 -10.19 -8.41 15.34
N TYR A 107 -9.07 -7.91 14.83
CA TYR A 107 -8.93 -7.54 13.42
C TYR A 107 -9.07 -8.75 12.50
N GLY A 108 -8.76 -9.97 12.96
CA GLY A 108 -8.94 -11.18 12.17
C GLY A 108 -10.39 -11.38 11.71
N GLU A 109 -11.37 -11.02 12.55
CA GLU A 109 -12.80 -11.06 12.19
C GLU A 109 -13.16 -10.00 11.15
N TYR A 110 -12.71 -8.75 11.36
CA TYR A 110 -12.94 -7.65 10.41
C TYR A 110 -12.41 -7.99 9.02
N VAL A 111 -11.16 -8.46 9.01
CA VAL A 111 -10.42 -8.81 7.80
C VAL A 111 -11.04 -10.02 7.09
N LYS A 112 -11.46 -11.05 7.83
CA LYS A 112 -12.15 -12.22 7.27
C LYS A 112 -13.46 -11.85 6.57
N ASN A 113 -14.19 -10.86 7.09
CA ASN A 113 -15.47 -10.42 6.53
C ASN A 113 -15.32 -9.36 5.43
N PHE A 114 -14.12 -8.85 5.17
CA PHE A 114 -13.90 -7.67 4.35
C PHE A 114 -14.37 -7.81 2.89
N ASP A 115 -14.12 -8.96 2.24
CA ASP A 115 -14.56 -9.20 0.86
C ASP A 115 -16.08 -9.15 0.74
N ARG A 116 -16.77 -9.87 1.63
CA ARG A 116 -18.23 -9.85 1.72
C ARG A 116 -18.75 -8.44 1.98
N ALA A 117 -18.08 -7.67 2.84
CA ALA A 117 -18.45 -6.30 3.14
C ALA A 117 -18.38 -5.40 1.90
N MET A 118 -17.31 -5.53 1.09
CA MET A 118 -17.16 -4.80 -0.17
C MET A 118 -18.26 -5.15 -1.17
N ASP A 119 -18.58 -6.43 -1.32
CA ASP A 119 -19.66 -6.90 -2.20
C ASP A 119 -21.03 -6.37 -1.75
N LEU A 120 -21.28 -6.33 -0.45
CA LEU A 120 -22.50 -5.74 0.11
C LEU A 120 -22.59 -4.25 -0.19
N VAL A 121 -21.52 -3.47 0.02
CA VAL A 121 -21.51 -2.04 -0.32
C VAL A 121 -21.82 -1.84 -1.80
N ASN A 122 -21.18 -2.60 -2.69
CA ASN A 122 -21.42 -2.52 -4.14
C ASN A 122 -22.86 -2.87 -4.51
N THR A 123 -23.37 -3.97 -3.98
CA THR A 123 -24.73 -4.45 -4.22
C THR A 123 -25.78 -3.44 -3.75
N TRP A 124 -25.62 -2.91 -2.53
CA TRP A 124 -26.57 -1.97 -1.93
C TRP A 124 -26.50 -0.59 -2.56
N THR A 125 -25.33 -0.16 -3.00
CA THR A 125 -25.17 1.08 -3.80
C THR A 125 -25.95 1.01 -5.12
N GLN A 126 -26.05 -0.17 -5.73
CA GLN A 126 -26.79 -0.36 -6.98
C GLN A 126 -28.30 -0.58 -6.75
N ARG A 127 -28.67 -1.33 -5.71
CA ARG A 127 -30.05 -1.77 -5.48
C ARG A 127 -30.88 -0.82 -4.61
N SER A 128 -30.26 -0.02 -3.76
CA SER A 128 -30.96 0.88 -2.83
C SER A 128 -30.58 2.33 -3.08
N SER A 129 -31.53 3.11 -3.59
CA SER A 129 -31.36 4.56 -3.78
C SER A 129 -31.14 5.29 -2.45
N GLN A 130 -31.78 4.80 -1.37
CA GLN A 130 -31.60 5.34 -0.03
C GLN A 130 -30.19 5.10 0.51
N PHE A 131 -29.67 3.87 0.41
CA PHE A 131 -28.29 3.54 0.78
C PHE A 131 -27.30 4.42 0.02
N LYS A 132 -27.46 4.48 -1.31
CA LYS A 132 -26.62 5.30 -2.20
C LYS A 132 -26.65 6.77 -1.81
N SER A 133 -27.83 7.32 -1.53
CA SER A 133 -27.99 8.72 -1.15
C SER A 133 -27.29 9.03 0.16
N VAL A 134 -27.47 8.19 1.19
CA VAL A 134 -26.82 8.36 2.50
C VAL A 134 -25.30 8.33 2.36
N VAL A 135 -24.74 7.31 1.70
CA VAL A 135 -23.29 7.19 1.48
C VAL A 135 -22.76 8.40 0.71
N HIS A 136 -23.43 8.80 -0.37
CA HIS A 136 -23.01 9.95 -1.19
C HIS A 136 -23.04 11.26 -0.40
N ASN A 137 -24.06 11.47 0.43
CA ASN A 137 -24.18 12.67 1.25
C ASN A 137 -23.07 12.76 2.30
N ILE A 138 -22.68 11.63 2.89
CA ILE A 138 -21.56 11.59 3.85
C ILE A 138 -20.23 11.83 3.12
N GLN A 139 -20.02 11.20 1.96
CA GLN A 139 -18.79 11.33 1.17
C GLN A 139 -18.50 12.77 0.70
N LYS A 140 -19.54 13.60 0.56
CA LYS A 140 -19.40 15.03 0.23
C LYS A 140 -18.93 15.90 1.39
N GLN A 141 -19.00 15.41 2.62
CA GLN A 141 -18.59 16.18 3.79
C GLN A 141 -17.06 16.24 3.88
N ASP A 142 -16.53 17.37 4.33
CA ASP A 142 -15.08 17.57 4.47
C ASP A 142 -14.41 16.50 5.34
N VAL A 143 -15.12 15.97 6.34
CA VAL A 143 -14.65 14.88 7.21
C VAL A 143 -14.28 13.62 6.43
N CYS A 144 -14.88 13.40 5.26
CA CYS A 144 -14.64 12.24 4.40
C CYS A 144 -13.42 12.41 3.49
N GLY A 145 -12.87 13.63 3.37
CA GLY A 145 -11.63 13.91 2.64
C GLY A 145 -11.65 13.53 1.16
N ASN A 146 -12.82 13.58 0.52
CA ASN A 146 -13.06 13.13 -0.87
C ASN A 146 -12.79 11.63 -1.13
N LEU A 147 -12.73 10.80 -0.07
CA LEU A 147 -12.57 9.36 -0.18
C LEU A 147 -13.91 8.63 -0.08
N THR A 148 -14.01 7.46 -0.72
CA THR A 148 -15.23 6.65 -0.68
C THR A 148 -15.36 5.85 0.62
N LEU A 149 -16.55 5.33 0.92
CA LEU A 149 -16.75 4.42 2.05
C LEU A 149 -15.78 3.23 2.01
N GLN A 150 -15.60 2.61 0.84
CA GLN A 150 -14.68 1.48 0.66
C GLN A 150 -13.24 1.85 1.01
N HIS A 151 -12.80 3.07 0.67
CA HIS A 151 -11.47 3.56 1.02
C HIS A 151 -11.30 3.64 2.54
N HIS A 152 -12.27 4.22 3.26
CA HIS A 152 -12.21 4.29 4.72
C HIS A 152 -12.24 2.91 5.37
N MET A 153 -13.01 1.97 4.82
CA MET A 153 -13.07 0.59 5.31
C MET A 153 -11.73 -0.17 5.17
N LEU A 154 -10.81 0.28 4.30
CA LEU A 154 -9.48 -0.31 4.21
C LEU A 154 -8.55 0.10 5.36
N GLU A 155 -8.80 1.22 6.03
CA GLU A 155 -7.90 1.76 7.07
C GLU A 155 -7.63 0.76 8.21
N PRO A 156 -8.63 0.02 8.75
CA PRO A 156 -8.36 -1.00 9.77
C PRO A 156 -7.48 -2.14 9.28
N VAL A 157 -7.63 -2.56 8.02
CA VAL A 157 -6.79 -3.60 7.42
C VAL A 157 -5.33 -3.12 7.32
N GLN A 158 -5.11 -1.85 7.03
CA GLN A 158 -3.78 -1.25 6.90
C GLN A 158 -3.12 -0.92 8.24
N ARG A 159 -3.88 -0.81 9.33
CA ARG A 159 -3.34 -0.35 10.62
C ARG A 159 -2.40 -1.37 11.25
N ILE A 160 -2.72 -2.66 11.20
CA ILE A 160 -1.90 -3.73 11.83
C ILE A 160 -0.47 -3.78 11.26
N PRO A 161 -0.25 -3.76 9.94
CA PRO A 161 1.10 -3.70 9.36
C PRO A 161 1.88 -2.45 9.73
N ARG A 162 1.20 -1.30 9.83
CA ARG A 162 1.83 -0.04 10.23
C ARG A 162 2.40 -0.15 11.64
N TYR A 163 1.69 -0.81 12.58
CA TYR A 163 2.24 -1.09 13.91
C TYR A 163 3.50 -1.95 13.86
N GLU A 164 3.51 -2.99 13.01
CA GLU A 164 4.67 -3.86 12.86
C GLU A 164 5.90 -3.11 12.31
N LEU A 165 5.70 -2.27 11.30
CA LEU A 165 6.77 -1.45 10.71
C LEU A 165 7.31 -0.43 11.72
N LEU A 166 6.43 0.27 12.44
CA LEU A 166 6.80 1.25 13.47
C LEU A 166 7.59 0.59 14.61
N LEU A 167 7.14 -0.59 15.10
CA LEU A 167 7.86 -1.32 16.15
C LEU A 167 9.21 -1.85 15.69
N LYS A 168 9.31 -2.36 14.46
CA LYS A 168 10.60 -2.76 13.87
C LYS A 168 11.55 -1.57 13.76
N ASP A 169 11.05 -0.40 13.39
CA ASP A 169 11.86 0.81 13.30
C ASP A 169 12.25 1.37 14.68
N TYR A 170 11.36 1.24 15.67
CA TYR A 170 11.61 1.58 17.07
C TYR A 170 12.72 0.69 17.66
N LEU A 171 12.59 -0.63 17.52
CA LEU A 171 13.58 -1.61 18.03
C LEU A 171 14.97 -1.41 17.43
N LYS A 172 15.07 -1.04 16.14
CA LYS A 172 16.35 -0.74 15.48
C LYS A 172 17.10 0.44 16.11
N LYS A 173 16.39 1.40 16.69
CA LYS A 173 16.95 2.62 17.30
C LYS A 173 17.02 2.55 18.82
N LEU A 174 16.40 1.54 19.40
CA LEU A 174 16.40 1.33 20.83
C LEU A 174 17.76 0.74 21.25
N PRO A 175 18.42 1.23 22.32
CA PRO A 175 19.64 0.59 22.84
C PRO A 175 19.41 -0.88 23.23
N ASP A 176 20.47 -1.70 23.19
CA ASP A 176 20.39 -3.13 23.52
C ASP A 176 20.04 -3.38 25.00
N ASP A 177 20.44 -2.47 25.88
CA ASP A 177 20.20 -2.49 27.32
C ASP A 177 18.95 -1.71 27.75
N ALA A 178 18.19 -1.15 26.80
CA ALA A 178 16.99 -0.39 27.10
C ALA A 178 15.92 -1.25 27.79
N LEU A 179 15.34 -0.73 28.88
CA LEU A 179 14.28 -1.40 29.62
C LEU A 179 13.09 -1.79 28.73
N ASP A 180 12.77 -0.97 27.73
CA ASP A 180 11.60 -1.16 26.84
C ASP A 180 11.81 -2.23 25.79
N ARG A 181 13.03 -2.74 25.60
CA ARG A 181 13.34 -3.64 24.48
C ARG A 181 12.53 -4.94 24.56
N LYS A 182 12.49 -5.56 25.74
CA LYS A 182 11.74 -6.80 25.96
C LYS A 182 10.24 -6.61 25.71
N ASP A 183 9.69 -5.49 26.15
CA ASP A 183 8.27 -5.19 25.98
C ASP A 183 7.96 -4.90 24.50
N ALA A 184 8.80 -4.14 23.80
CA ALA A 184 8.67 -3.87 22.38
C ALA A 184 8.84 -5.11 21.49
N GLU A 185 9.79 -6.01 21.81
CA GLU A 185 9.94 -7.30 21.13
C GLU A 185 8.70 -8.19 21.33
N LYS A 186 8.18 -8.24 22.56
CA LYS A 186 6.97 -9.01 22.85
C LYS A 186 5.73 -8.42 22.17
N ALA A 187 5.61 -7.09 22.14
CA ALA A 187 4.57 -6.39 21.39
C ALA A 187 4.64 -6.75 19.90
N LEU A 188 5.84 -6.73 19.31
CA LEU A 188 6.04 -7.09 17.91
C LEU A 188 5.61 -8.53 17.63
N GLU A 189 6.00 -9.50 18.47
CA GLU A 189 5.59 -10.91 18.35
C GLU A 189 4.05 -11.05 18.37
N LEU A 190 3.38 -10.39 19.31
CA LEU A 190 1.93 -10.44 19.48
C LEU A 190 1.20 -9.82 18.28
N ILE A 191 1.69 -8.69 17.78
CA ILE A 191 1.13 -7.99 16.61
C ILE A 191 1.35 -8.80 15.33
N SER A 192 2.55 -9.35 15.13
CA SER A 192 2.83 -10.25 14.01
C SER A 192 1.98 -11.51 14.07
N THR A 193 1.70 -12.05 15.25
CA THR A 193 0.79 -13.20 15.39
C THR A 193 -0.65 -12.83 15.01
N ALA A 194 -1.14 -11.66 15.42
CA ALA A 194 -2.45 -11.16 15.01
C ALA A 194 -2.55 -10.93 13.48
N ALA A 195 -1.45 -10.48 12.86
CA ALA A 195 -1.33 -10.39 11.41
C ALA A 195 -1.34 -11.79 10.75
N ASN A 196 -0.58 -12.74 11.27
CA ASN A 196 -0.41 -14.11 10.74
C ASN A 196 -1.63 -15.01 10.86
N HIS A 197 -2.49 -14.82 11.86
CA HIS A 197 -3.81 -15.47 11.92
C HIS A 197 -4.77 -15.01 10.80
N SER A 198 -4.34 -14.06 9.95
CA SER A 198 -5.09 -13.52 8.82
C SER A 198 -4.43 -13.84 7.45
N ASN A 199 -3.74 -14.97 7.30
CA ASN A 199 -2.87 -15.31 6.13
C ASN A 199 -3.40 -15.07 4.69
N ALA A 200 -4.72 -15.12 4.44
CA ALA A 200 -5.27 -14.70 3.13
C ALA A 200 -5.22 -13.18 2.93
N ALA A 201 -5.38 -12.44 4.02
CA ALA A 201 -5.25 -11.00 4.07
C ALA A 201 -3.81 -10.53 4.06
N ILE A 202 -2.83 -11.30 4.55
CA ILE A 202 -1.40 -10.95 4.39
C ILE A 202 -1.03 -10.86 2.91
N ARG A 203 -1.44 -11.83 2.08
CA ARG A 203 -1.22 -11.74 0.63
C ARG A 203 -1.95 -10.56 -0.01
N LYS A 204 -3.16 -10.25 0.48
CA LYS A 204 -3.95 -9.10 0.02
C LYS A 204 -3.37 -7.75 0.49
N MET A 205 -2.73 -7.76 1.65
CA MET A 205 -2.08 -6.64 2.32
C MET A 205 -0.70 -6.36 1.74
N GLU A 206 0.06 -7.36 1.33
CA GLU A 206 1.27 -7.18 0.52
C GLU A 206 0.94 -6.54 -0.83
N LYS A 207 -0.12 -7.03 -1.50
CA LYS A 207 -0.64 -6.41 -2.73
C LYS A 207 -1.10 -4.97 -2.48
N MET A 208 -1.89 -4.74 -1.42
CA MET A 208 -2.37 -3.41 -1.05
C MET A 208 -1.24 -2.45 -0.66
N ASN A 209 -0.26 -2.90 0.12
CA ASN A 209 0.93 -2.13 0.49
C ASN A 209 1.69 -1.71 -0.77
N LYS A 210 1.79 -2.60 -1.76
CA LYS A 210 2.38 -2.26 -3.05
C LYS A 210 1.57 -1.19 -3.80
N LEU A 211 0.24 -1.24 -3.77
CA LEU A 211 -0.61 -0.18 -4.32
C LEU A 211 -0.42 1.16 -3.58
N LEU A 212 -0.29 1.12 -2.24
CA LEU A 212 -0.06 2.31 -1.42
C LEU A 212 1.30 2.95 -1.67
N GLU A 213 2.37 2.15 -1.80
CA GLU A 213 3.68 2.66 -2.22
C GLU A 213 3.59 3.42 -3.55
N VAL A 214 2.81 2.89 -4.50
CA VAL A 214 2.59 3.55 -5.78
C VAL A 214 1.78 4.83 -5.56
N TYR A 215 0.70 4.78 -4.77
CA TYR A 215 -0.18 5.92 -4.49
C TYR A 215 0.59 7.09 -3.87
N GLU A 216 1.44 6.82 -2.88
CA GLU A 216 2.32 7.81 -2.27
C GLU A 216 3.33 8.38 -3.27
N ARG A 217 3.96 7.55 -4.10
CA ARG A 217 4.88 8.01 -5.16
C ARG A 217 4.18 8.89 -6.19
N LEU A 218 2.88 8.69 -6.42
CA LEU A 218 2.03 9.50 -7.29
C LEU A 218 1.50 10.77 -6.59
N GLY A 219 1.69 10.91 -5.28
CA GLY A 219 1.24 12.07 -4.49
C GLY A 219 -0.25 12.05 -4.16
N GLY A 220 -0.89 10.88 -4.21
CA GLY A 220 -2.27 10.69 -3.78
C GLY A 220 -3.35 11.31 -4.70
N GLU A 221 -3.01 11.61 -5.95
CA GLU A 221 -3.93 12.23 -6.91
C GLU A 221 -4.78 11.20 -7.69
N GLU A 222 -4.41 9.90 -7.65
CA GLU A 222 -4.98 8.85 -8.51
C GLU A 222 -5.67 7.75 -7.72
N ASP A 223 -6.90 7.40 -8.10
CA ASP A 223 -7.68 6.31 -7.51
C ASP A 223 -7.19 4.94 -8.04
N ILE A 224 -6.04 4.52 -7.51
CA ILE A 224 -5.43 3.21 -7.79
C ILE A 224 -5.59 2.22 -6.63
N VAL A 225 -6.05 2.69 -5.47
CA VAL A 225 -6.18 1.92 -4.23
C VAL A 225 -7.53 1.18 -4.22
N ASN A 226 -7.72 0.35 -5.25
CA ASN A 226 -8.89 -0.52 -5.40
C ASN A 226 -8.45 -1.98 -5.15
N PRO A 227 -9.17 -2.77 -4.34
CA PRO A 227 -8.88 -4.18 -4.11
C PRO A 227 -8.82 -5.05 -5.39
N ALA A 228 -9.48 -4.61 -6.47
CA ALA A 228 -9.45 -5.29 -7.77
C ALA A 228 -8.22 -4.93 -8.62
N ASN A 229 -7.47 -3.88 -8.26
CA ASN A 229 -6.25 -3.50 -8.97
C ASN A 229 -5.09 -4.37 -8.48
N GLU A 230 -4.34 -4.92 -9.43
CA GLU A 230 -3.12 -5.67 -9.13
C GLU A 230 -1.96 -5.07 -9.91
N LEU A 231 -0.92 -4.60 -9.21
CA LEU A 231 0.30 -4.13 -9.85
C LEU A 231 1.07 -5.35 -10.37
N ILE A 232 1.20 -5.44 -11.69
CA ILE A 232 1.89 -6.52 -12.38
C ILE A 232 3.36 -6.15 -12.61
N LYS A 233 3.64 -4.91 -13.01
CA LYS A 233 5.01 -4.45 -13.28
C LYS A 233 5.17 -2.95 -13.10
N GLU A 234 6.39 -2.53 -12.76
CA GLU A 234 6.78 -1.11 -12.75
C GLU A 234 8.20 -0.93 -13.32
N GLY A 235 8.48 0.21 -13.96
CA GLY A 235 9.80 0.43 -14.55
C GLY A 235 10.02 1.77 -15.23
N HIS A 236 11.30 2.12 -15.40
CA HIS A 236 11.73 3.30 -16.15
C HIS A 236 11.68 3.04 -17.66
N ILE A 237 11.24 4.05 -18.41
CA ILE A 237 11.15 3.99 -19.87
C ILE A 237 11.50 5.34 -20.48
N LYS A 238 11.89 5.36 -21.76
CA LYS A 238 12.09 6.60 -22.51
C LYS A 238 10.95 6.80 -23.51
N LYS A 239 10.35 8.00 -23.54
CA LYS A 239 9.45 8.39 -24.63
C LYS A 239 10.26 9.13 -25.69
N MET A 240 10.08 8.74 -26.95
CA MET A 240 10.64 9.46 -28.09
C MET A 240 9.69 10.58 -28.51
N SER A 241 10.20 11.81 -28.58
CA SER A 241 9.43 12.95 -29.08
C SER A 241 9.32 12.89 -30.60
N ALA A 242 8.09 12.80 -31.12
CA ALA A 242 7.82 12.83 -32.55
C ALA A 242 8.25 14.14 -33.24
N LYS A 243 8.41 15.24 -32.48
CA LYS A 243 8.73 16.57 -33.04
C LYS A 243 10.22 16.82 -33.24
N ASN A 244 11.08 16.24 -32.40
CA ASN A 244 12.52 16.56 -32.38
C ASN A 244 13.42 15.36 -32.06
N GLY A 245 12.88 14.14 -31.98
CA GLY A 245 13.65 12.93 -31.74
C GLY A 245 14.28 12.83 -30.34
N THR A 246 14.02 13.77 -29.44
CA THR A 246 14.59 13.74 -28.09
C THR A 246 13.94 12.64 -27.24
N ALA A 247 14.77 11.93 -26.47
CA ALA A 247 14.32 10.94 -25.51
C ALA A 247 14.01 11.59 -24.16
N GLN A 248 12.84 11.29 -23.59
CA GLN A 248 12.40 11.85 -22.32
C GLN A 248 12.15 10.76 -21.29
N ASP A 249 12.70 10.91 -20.08
CA ASP A 249 12.55 9.92 -19.01
C ASP A 249 11.12 9.85 -18.49
N ARG A 250 10.63 8.63 -18.34
CA ARG A 250 9.27 8.29 -17.93
C ARG A 250 9.27 7.07 -17.04
N TYR A 251 8.13 6.85 -16.41
CA TYR A 251 7.90 5.69 -15.55
C TYR A 251 6.54 5.08 -15.89
N LEU A 252 6.47 3.75 -15.92
CA LEU A 252 5.24 3.01 -16.13
C LEU A 252 4.87 2.24 -14.88
N TYR A 253 3.59 2.29 -14.54
CA TYR A 253 2.95 1.31 -13.65
C TYR A 253 1.95 0.51 -14.48
N LEU A 254 2.17 -0.80 -14.57
CA LEU A 254 1.30 -1.75 -15.26
C LEU A 254 0.45 -2.48 -14.22
N PHE A 255 -0.86 -2.27 -14.30
CA PHE A 255 -1.87 -2.99 -13.53
C PHE A 255 -2.61 -4.00 -14.42
N ASN A 256 -3.39 -4.88 -13.80
CA ASN A 256 -4.23 -5.86 -14.49
C ASN A 256 -5.33 -5.25 -15.40
N ASN A 257 -5.77 -4.02 -15.14
CA ASN A 257 -6.83 -3.34 -15.90
C ASN A 257 -6.38 -2.05 -16.60
N MET A 258 -5.21 -1.49 -16.24
CA MET A 258 -4.73 -0.21 -16.76
C MET A 258 -3.20 -0.11 -16.81
N VAL A 259 -2.70 0.84 -17.59
CA VAL A 259 -1.31 1.32 -17.58
C VAL A 259 -1.29 2.79 -17.21
N LEU A 260 -0.48 3.17 -16.22
CA LEU A 260 -0.24 4.57 -15.89
C LEU A 260 1.09 5.03 -16.46
N TYR A 261 1.01 6.02 -17.35
CA TYR A 261 2.16 6.67 -17.96
C TYR A 261 2.52 7.94 -17.18
N CYS A 262 3.69 7.93 -16.55
CA CYS A 262 4.08 8.92 -15.56
C CYS A 262 5.30 9.75 -15.97
N VAL A 263 5.33 11.02 -15.56
CA VAL A 263 6.50 11.90 -15.62
C VAL A 263 7.15 12.03 -14.24
N PRO A 264 8.48 12.09 -14.14
CA PRO A 264 9.15 12.48 -12.91
C PRO A 264 8.75 13.89 -12.45
N LYS A 265 8.53 14.08 -11.15
CA LYS A 265 8.40 15.40 -10.50
C LYS A 265 9.50 15.53 -9.45
N LEU A 266 10.20 16.66 -9.41
CA LEU A 266 11.02 17.03 -8.26
C LEU A 266 10.15 17.83 -7.28
N ARG A 267 9.70 17.21 -6.19
CA ARG A 267 9.11 17.90 -5.02
C ARG A 267 9.71 17.34 -3.73
N LEU A 268 9.72 18.17 -2.68
CA LEU A 268 10.32 17.91 -1.36
C LEU A 268 9.55 16.90 -0.47
N MET A 269 8.37 16.41 -0.90
CA MET A 269 7.41 15.66 -0.05
C MET A 269 6.98 14.32 -0.68
N GLY A 270 7.90 13.38 -0.87
CA GLY A 270 7.58 11.97 -1.20
C GLY A 270 7.02 11.65 -2.59
N GLN A 271 6.32 12.58 -3.26
CA GLN A 271 5.82 12.46 -4.63
C GLN A 271 7.00 12.43 -5.62
N LYS A 272 7.19 11.29 -6.27
CA LYS A 272 8.26 11.09 -7.26
C LYS A 272 7.76 11.25 -8.70
N PHE A 273 6.47 10.98 -8.93
CA PHE A 273 5.90 10.91 -10.25
C PHE A 273 4.54 11.62 -10.33
N SER A 274 4.14 12.00 -11.54
CA SER A 274 2.81 12.53 -11.87
C SER A 274 2.27 11.77 -13.06
N VAL A 275 1.02 11.32 -12.98
CA VAL A 275 0.36 10.66 -14.11
C VAL A 275 0.11 11.68 -15.21
N ARG A 276 0.51 11.33 -16.44
CA ARG A 276 0.19 12.10 -17.65
C ARG A 276 -0.96 11.48 -18.40
N GLU A 277 -1.05 10.16 -18.36
CA GLU A 277 -2.04 9.42 -19.13
C GLU A 277 -2.32 8.06 -18.47
N ARG A 278 -3.61 7.69 -18.49
CA ARG A 278 -4.11 6.38 -18.07
C ARG A 278 -4.64 5.68 -19.31
N ILE A 279 -4.14 4.47 -19.56
CA ILE A 279 -4.51 3.65 -20.71
C ILE A 279 -5.18 2.39 -20.19
N ASP A 280 -6.47 2.20 -20.50
CA ASP A 280 -7.16 0.96 -20.15
C ASP A 280 -6.64 -0.19 -21.00
N ILE A 281 -6.43 -1.35 -20.36
CA ILE A 281 -5.98 -2.58 -21.05
C ILE A 281 -7.01 -3.04 -22.08
N ALA A 282 -8.30 -2.78 -21.83
CA ALA A 282 -9.39 -3.11 -22.73
C ALA A 282 -9.32 -2.23 -24.00
N GLY A 283 -8.86 -2.82 -25.10
CA GLY A 283 -8.63 -2.13 -26.37
C GLY A 283 -7.26 -1.46 -26.48
N MET A 284 -6.30 -1.85 -25.62
CA MET A 284 -4.89 -1.51 -25.79
C MET A 284 -4.21 -2.51 -26.73
N GLU A 285 -3.45 -1.99 -27.67
CA GLU A 285 -2.58 -2.78 -28.56
C GLU A 285 -1.12 -2.40 -28.33
N VAL A 286 -0.23 -3.39 -28.47
CA VAL A 286 1.21 -3.19 -28.36
C VAL A 286 1.84 -3.56 -29.69
N GLN A 287 2.48 -2.61 -30.35
CA GLN A 287 3.12 -2.80 -31.65
C GLN A 287 4.63 -2.62 -31.51
N GLU A 288 5.40 -3.62 -31.92
CA GLU A 288 6.85 -3.51 -31.94
C GLU A 288 7.31 -2.71 -33.17
N HIS A 289 8.27 -1.80 -32.96
CA HIS A 289 8.88 -1.03 -34.04
C HIS A 289 10.39 -1.25 -34.03
N VAL A 290 10.87 -2.08 -34.95
CA VAL A 290 12.31 -2.26 -35.17
C VAL A 290 12.81 -1.08 -36.03
N LYS A 291 13.29 -0.02 -35.38
CA LYS A 291 13.98 1.08 -36.06
C LYS A 291 15.47 0.80 -36.11
N GLN A 292 16.08 0.88 -37.29
CA GLN A 292 17.51 0.55 -37.54
C GLN A 292 18.50 1.30 -36.62
N ASN A 293 18.11 2.44 -36.06
CA ASN A 293 18.96 3.28 -35.19
C ASN A 293 18.53 3.31 -33.71
N LEU A 294 17.44 2.63 -33.33
CA LEU A 294 16.91 2.62 -31.95
C LEU A 294 16.34 1.24 -31.61
N PRO A 295 17.17 0.31 -31.09
CA PRO A 295 16.69 -1.01 -30.66
C PRO A 295 15.72 -0.90 -29.48
N HIS A 296 14.82 -1.87 -29.34
CA HIS A 296 13.82 -2.00 -28.26
C HIS A 296 12.79 -0.87 -28.19
N THR A 297 12.32 -0.40 -29.35
CA THR A 297 11.25 0.58 -29.47
C THR A 297 9.92 -0.12 -29.76
N PHE A 298 8.85 0.30 -29.09
CA PHE A 298 7.51 -0.21 -29.27
C PHE A 298 6.48 0.91 -29.06
N ALA A 299 5.28 0.74 -29.58
CA ALA A 299 4.16 1.64 -29.37
C ALA A 299 3.09 0.98 -28.50
N ILE A 300 2.59 1.73 -27.53
CA ILE A 300 1.33 1.41 -26.83
C ILE A 300 0.24 2.23 -27.49
N ILE A 301 -0.73 1.56 -28.10
CA ILE A 301 -1.87 2.18 -28.76
C ILE A 301 -3.10 1.99 -27.86
N GLY A 302 -3.58 3.08 -27.27
CA GLY A 302 -4.85 3.10 -26.55
C GLY A 302 -5.98 3.62 -27.43
N LYS A 303 -7.22 3.60 -26.92
CA LYS A 303 -8.41 4.07 -27.65
C LYS A 303 -8.34 5.54 -28.09
N GLN A 304 -7.65 6.39 -27.34
CA GLN A 304 -7.62 7.84 -27.59
C GLN A 304 -6.29 8.31 -28.19
N ARG A 305 -5.17 7.63 -27.92
CA ARG A 305 -3.81 8.05 -28.29
C ARG A 305 -2.86 6.87 -28.41
N SER A 306 -1.79 7.07 -29.18
CA SER A 306 -0.63 6.19 -29.23
C SER A 306 0.60 6.83 -28.56
N LEU A 307 1.38 6.01 -27.86
CA LEU A 307 2.63 6.39 -27.21
C LEU A 307 3.78 5.55 -27.75
N GLU A 308 4.75 6.20 -28.38
CA GLU A 308 5.99 5.55 -28.79
C GLU A 308 7.03 5.57 -27.66
N LEU A 309 7.49 4.39 -27.26
CA LEU A 309 8.30 4.15 -26.08
C LEU A 309 9.52 3.29 -26.42
N GLN A 310 10.59 3.50 -25.68
CA GLN A 310 11.84 2.74 -25.80
C GLN A 310 12.25 2.22 -24.42
N VAL A 311 12.51 0.92 -24.33
CA VAL A 311 13.00 0.30 -23.09
C VAL A 311 14.46 0.65 -22.86
N ILE A 312 14.79 0.98 -21.61
CA ILE A 312 16.18 1.28 -21.22
C ILE A 312 16.93 -0.05 -21.01
N LEU A 313 18.10 -0.22 -21.65
CA LEU A 313 18.93 -1.44 -21.54
C LEU A 313 19.21 -1.84 -20.08
N ALA A 314 19.53 -0.89 -19.20
CA ALA A 314 19.72 -1.15 -17.77
C ALA A 314 18.48 -1.76 -17.08
N THR A 315 17.27 -1.46 -17.57
CA THR A 315 16.02 -2.07 -17.05
C THR A 315 15.92 -3.53 -17.48
N ILE A 316 16.31 -3.85 -18.71
CA ILE A 316 16.38 -5.21 -19.26
C ILE A 316 17.43 -6.02 -18.51
N GLU A 317 18.64 -5.48 -18.33
CA GLU A 317 19.74 -6.13 -17.61
C GLU A 317 19.40 -6.39 -16.14
N ARG A 318 18.82 -5.40 -15.44
CA ARG A 318 18.35 -5.58 -14.06
C ARG A 318 17.30 -6.68 -13.96
N HIS A 319 16.42 -6.80 -14.94
CA HIS A 319 15.44 -7.88 -14.96
C HIS A 319 16.10 -9.24 -15.18
N LYS A 320 17.05 -9.36 -16.13
CA LYS A 320 17.81 -10.60 -16.35
C LYS A 320 18.55 -11.02 -15.08
N GLN A 321 19.24 -10.09 -14.43
CA GLN A 321 19.95 -10.36 -13.18
C GLN A 321 19.01 -10.80 -12.05
N ASN A 322 17.84 -10.16 -11.90
CA ASN A 322 16.84 -10.57 -10.91
C ASN A 322 16.28 -11.97 -11.20
N SER A 323 16.03 -12.29 -12.48
CA SER A 323 15.56 -13.62 -12.91
C SER A 323 16.62 -14.70 -12.66
N GLU A 324 17.89 -14.42 -12.98
CA GLU A 324 19.01 -15.32 -12.72
C GLU A 324 19.27 -15.53 -11.23
N THR A 325 19.15 -14.47 -10.43
CA THR A 325 19.30 -14.54 -8.97
C THR A 325 18.17 -15.34 -8.35
N PHE A 326 16.94 -15.14 -8.81
CA PHE A 326 15.78 -15.93 -8.39
C PHE A 326 15.95 -17.40 -8.77
N ASN A 327 16.31 -17.70 -10.02
CA ASN A 327 16.56 -19.07 -10.49
C ASN A 327 17.72 -19.74 -9.74
N LYS A 328 18.81 -19.01 -9.42
CA LYS A 328 19.91 -19.52 -8.58
C LYS A 328 19.47 -19.81 -7.16
N ALA A 329 18.70 -18.92 -6.53
CA ALA A 329 18.18 -19.10 -5.17
C ALA A 329 17.16 -20.26 -5.11
N PHE A 330 16.37 -20.44 -6.16
CA PHE A 330 15.41 -21.54 -6.29
C PHE A 330 16.13 -22.88 -6.50
N ASN A 331 17.13 -22.93 -7.39
CA ASN A 331 17.91 -24.14 -7.66
C ASN A 331 18.83 -24.53 -6.49
N SER A 332 19.34 -23.56 -5.72
CA SER A 332 20.12 -23.83 -4.51
C SER A 332 19.26 -24.36 -3.36
N SER A 333 17.98 -23.98 -3.32
CA SER A 333 17.02 -24.46 -2.31
C SER A 333 16.52 -25.87 -2.62
N PHE A 334 16.54 -26.30 -3.88
CA PHE A 334 16.19 -27.65 -4.32
C PHE A 334 17.33 -28.69 -4.19
N SER A 335 18.52 -28.28 -3.74
CA SER A 335 19.64 -29.22 -3.52
C SER A 335 19.62 -29.87 -2.13
N ARG A 336 18.56 -29.67 -1.34
CA ARG A 336 18.35 -30.32 -0.05
C ARG A 336 16.86 -30.66 0.09
N GLU A 337 16.59 -31.96 0.18
CA GLU A 337 15.30 -32.63 0.38
C GLU A 337 14.53 -33.00 -0.90
N ASP A 338 14.64 -34.29 -1.25
CA ASP A 338 13.83 -35.00 -2.24
C ASP A 338 12.39 -35.26 -1.73
N ASP A 339 11.47 -35.34 -2.69
CA ASP A 339 10.13 -35.94 -2.68
C ASP A 339 8.98 -35.26 -1.92
N HIS A 340 8.53 -34.12 -2.44
CA HIS A 340 7.09 -33.90 -2.67
C HIS A 340 6.84 -32.88 -3.79
N VAL A 341 6.16 -33.30 -4.86
CA VAL A 341 5.68 -32.40 -5.93
C VAL A 341 4.39 -31.74 -5.45
N PRO A 342 4.33 -30.41 -5.22
CA PRO A 342 3.06 -29.72 -5.08
C PRO A 342 2.53 -29.44 -6.49
N GLU A 343 1.29 -29.84 -6.76
CA GLU A 343 0.55 -29.42 -7.95
C GLU A 343 0.63 -27.89 -8.11
N SER A 344 1.11 -27.46 -9.26
CA SER A 344 1.16 -26.06 -9.67
C SER A 344 -0.26 -25.50 -9.77
N PRO A 345 -0.56 -24.33 -9.16
CA PRO A 345 -1.86 -23.71 -9.33
C PRO A 345 -1.99 -23.22 -10.78
N VAL A 346 -3.04 -23.68 -11.45
CA VAL A 346 -3.45 -23.24 -12.79
C VAL A 346 -3.62 -21.71 -12.77
N SER A 347 -2.65 -20.99 -13.34
CA SER A 347 -2.75 -19.55 -13.58
C SER A 347 -3.64 -19.32 -14.80
N CYS A 348 -4.66 -18.47 -14.67
CA CYS A 348 -5.40 -17.97 -15.84
C CYS A 348 -4.41 -17.23 -16.76
N PRO A 349 -4.44 -17.45 -18.08
CA PRO A 349 -3.56 -16.74 -19.00
C PRO A 349 -3.84 -15.23 -18.96
N LEU A 350 -2.78 -14.43 -18.84
CA LEU A 350 -2.87 -12.97 -18.88
C LEU A 350 -3.43 -12.51 -20.23
N PRO A 351 -4.18 -11.38 -20.30
CA PRO A 351 -4.56 -10.77 -21.56
C PRO A 351 -3.35 -10.58 -22.49
N GLN A 352 -3.52 -10.84 -23.79
CA GLN A 352 -2.44 -10.76 -24.78
C GLN A 352 -1.72 -9.41 -24.75
N SER A 353 -2.44 -8.30 -24.58
CA SER A 353 -1.85 -6.95 -24.51
C SER A 353 -0.93 -6.77 -23.29
N ILE A 354 -1.24 -7.39 -22.15
CA ILE A 354 -0.36 -7.42 -20.96
C ILE A 354 0.87 -8.28 -21.25
N SER A 355 0.68 -9.47 -21.82
CA SER A 355 1.77 -10.37 -22.17
C SER A 355 2.76 -9.72 -23.14
N SER A 356 2.25 -9.11 -24.22
CA SER A 356 3.06 -8.38 -25.20
C SER A 356 3.82 -7.21 -24.59
N LEU A 357 3.18 -6.42 -23.70
CA LEU A 357 3.85 -5.32 -23.03
C LEU A 357 4.97 -5.81 -22.10
N ILE A 358 4.74 -6.88 -21.35
CA ILE A 358 5.77 -7.48 -20.47
C ILE A 358 6.94 -7.99 -21.31
N SER A 359 6.68 -8.70 -22.40
CA SER A 359 7.72 -9.18 -23.32
C SER A 359 8.61 -8.04 -23.81
N GLN A 360 8.02 -6.91 -24.20
CA GLN A 360 8.77 -5.72 -24.60
C GLN A 360 9.60 -5.15 -23.42
N LEU A 361 8.98 -4.96 -22.25
CA LEU A 361 9.65 -4.40 -21.06
C LEU A 361 10.81 -5.25 -20.53
N VAL A 362 10.77 -6.56 -20.76
CA VAL A 362 11.76 -7.52 -20.25
C VAL A 362 12.77 -7.94 -21.33
N GLY A 363 12.49 -7.63 -22.60
CA GLY A 363 13.38 -7.96 -23.72
C GLY A 363 13.40 -9.44 -24.07
N TYR A 364 12.32 -10.18 -23.80
CA TYR A 364 12.11 -11.54 -24.31
C TYR A 364 11.08 -11.52 -25.44
N PRO A 365 11.26 -12.33 -26.51
CA PRO A 365 10.18 -12.56 -27.47
C PRO A 365 8.97 -13.17 -26.73
N THR A 366 7.76 -12.73 -27.06
CA THR A 366 6.54 -13.48 -26.74
C THR A 366 6.69 -14.91 -27.29
N LEU A 367 6.62 -15.91 -26.41
CA LEU A 367 6.48 -17.32 -26.80
C LEU A 367 5.04 -17.61 -27.23
#